data_AF-A0A2E1KEF3-F1
#
_entry.id   AF-A0A2E1KEF3-F1
#
_cell.length_a   1.000
_cell.length_b   1.000
_cell.length_c   1.000
_cell.angle_alpha   90.00
_cell.angle_beta   90.00
_cell.angle_gamma   90.00
#
_symmetry.space_group_name_H-M   'P 1'
#
loop_
_entity.id
_entity.type
_entity.pdbx_description
1 polymer ?
#
loop_
_entity_poly.entity_id
_entity_poly.type
_entity_poly.pdbx_seq_one_letter_code
_entity_poly.pdbx_strand_id
1 'polypeptide(L)'
;MKYEVLRISSGKDSTSGMLFEVDNNTRTFLAYTLEDEQRDVKVWGETRIPAGTYKLKLRKEGGFHTRYLAKYGDTFHKGMIWVQDVPGFEWILWHTGNTDEHTAGCLILGNTQTNNRIAKDGFIGSSVDAYKFVYPRVAAAIDAGLDVEVTYIDYDGDVKEISNKSTDDVILTSTVIDKLSEISGEIQVMSAKLDGRKID
;
A
#
# COMPACT_ATOMS: atom_id res chain seq x y z
N MET A 1 -18.36 5.93 9.21
CA MET A 1 -17.27 6.68 8.55
C MET A 1 -16.20 5.71 8.12
N LYS A 2 -15.67 5.85 6.91
CA LYS A 2 -14.76 4.85 6.33
C LYS A 2 -13.44 5.49 5.92
N TYR A 3 -12.36 4.78 6.21
CA TYR A 3 -11.02 5.12 5.79
C TYR A 3 -10.41 3.97 5.01
N GLU A 4 -9.47 4.28 4.12
CA GLU A 4 -8.70 3.28 3.38
C GLU A 4 -7.22 3.64 3.42
N VAL A 5 -6.39 2.64 3.73
CA VAL A 5 -4.94 2.71 3.56
C VAL A 5 -4.60 1.91 2.31
N LEU A 6 -4.21 2.60 1.25
CA LEU A 6 -3.75 1.98 0.01
C LEU A 6 -2.24 1.80 0.10
N ARG A 7 -1.78 0.55 0.18
CA ARG A 7 -0.35 0.23 0.14
C ARG A 7 0.11 0.20 -1.29
N ILE A 8 1.11 1.00 -1.60
CA ILE A 8 1.57 1.21 -2.98
C ILE A 8 2.97 0.69 -3.24
N SER A 9 3.77 0.44 -2.19
CA SER A 9 5.11 -0.10 -2.34
C SER A 9 5.55 -0.85 -1.10
N SER A 10 5.72 -2.17 -1.25
CA SER A 10 6.48 -3.00 -0.31
C SER A 10 7.95 -2.92 -0.64
N GLY A 11 8.73 -2.38 0.30
CA GLY A 11 10.18 -2.42 0.33
C GLY A 11 10.67 -3.54 1.22
N LYS A 12 12.00 -3.64 1.36
CA LYS A 12 12.63 -4.66 2.19
C LYS A 12 12.31 -4.51 3.67
N ASP A 13 12.34 -3.27 4.15
CA ASP A 13 12.27 -2.92 5.57
C ASP A 13 11.05 -2.00 5.86
N SER A 14 10.17 -1.75 4.88
CA SER A 14 8.99 -0.89 5.09
C SER A 14 7.91 -1.06 4.03
N THR A 15 6.68 -0.66 4.38
CA THR A 15 5.57 -0.52 3.43
C THR A 15 5.13 0.93 3.33
N SER A 16 5.16 1.47 2.12
CA SER A 16 4.67 2.81 1.80
C SER A 16 3.21 2.76 1.35
N GLY A 17 2.39 3.65 1.91
CA GLY A 17 0.98 3.76 1.56
C GLY A 17 0.43 5.19 1.58
N MET A 18 -0.88 5.28 1.38
CA MET A 18 -1.67 6.51 1.40
C MET A 18 -2.99 6.30 2.13
N LEU A 19 -3.33 7.22 3.03
CA LEU A 19 -4.57 7.23 3.79
C LEU A 19 -5.61 8.13 3.10
N PHE A 20 -6.82 7.59 2.96
CA PHE A 20 -7.98 8.28 2.42
C PHE A 20 -9.16 8.22 3.36
N GLU A 21 -9.95 9.28 3.40
CA GLU A 21 -11.36 9.23 3.81
C GLU A 21 -12.20 8.81 2.61
N VAL A 22 -13.21 7.96 2.83
CA VAL A 22 -14.08 7.45 1.78
C VAL A 22 -15.53 7.83 2.06
N ASP A 23 -16.10 8.58 1.11
CA ASP A 23 -17.52 8.89 1.07
C ASP A 23 -18.06 8.68 -0.34
N ASN A 24 -19.18 7.94 -0.48
CA ASN A 24 -19.84 7.69 -1.77
C ASN A 24 -18.87 7.29 -2.91
N ASN A 25 -17.96 6.34 -2.64
CA ASN A 25 -16.90 5.88 -3.56
C ASN A 25 -15.89 6.95 -4.02
N THR A 26 -15.90 8.12 -3.37
CA THR A 26 -14.91 9.18 -3.58
C THR A 26 -13.87 9.10 -2.48
N ARG A 27 -12.61 9.05 -2.89
CA ARG A 27 -11.46 9.06 -1.98
C ARG A 27 -10.95 10.48 -1.81
N THR A 28 -10.93 10.95 -0.57
CA THR A 28 -10.28 12.21 -0.20
C THR A 28 -8.95 11.91 0.46
N PHE A 29 -7.84 12.33 -0.17
CA PHE A 29 -6.49 12.11 0.35
C PHE A 29 -6.30 12.83 1.69
N LEU A 30 -5.68 12.15 2.65
CA LEU A 30 -5.42 12.68 3.98
C LEU A 30 -3.94 12.74 4.35
N ALA A 31 -3.18 11.67 4.07
CA ALA A 31 -1.77 11.58 4.43
C ALA A 31 -1.09 10.45 3.66
N TYR A 32 0.23 10.53 3.52
CA TYR A 32 1.06 9.36 3.25
C TYR A 32 1.20 8.53 4.54
N THR A 33 1.43 7.23 4.37
CA THR A 33 1.56 6.29 5.49
C THR A 33 2.80 5.42 5.39
N LEU A 34 3.35 5.04 6.54
CA LEU A 34 4.49 4.13 6.64
C LEU A 34 4.15 3.06 7.69
N GLU A 35 4.36 1.80 7.30
CA GLU A 35 4.28 0.60 8.14
C GLU A 35 5.61 -0.16 8.00
N ASP A 36 5.82 -1.17 8.85
CA ASP A 36 6.91 -2.15 8.67
C ASP A 36 6.76 -2.90 7.33
N GLU A 37 7.74 -3.74 6.97
CA GLU A 37 7.63 -4.59 5.79
C GLU A 37 6.52 -5.67 5.89
N GLN A 38 6.18 -6.23 4.74
CA GLN A 38 5.33 -7.42 4.69
C GLN A 38 6.13 -8.65 5.12
N ARG A 39 5.52 -9.47 5.99
CA ARG A 39 6.01 -10.81 6.32
C ARG A 39 4.83 -11.78 6.38
N ASP A 40 5.03 -13.00 5.89
CA ASP A 40 4.02 -14.08 5.98
C ASP A 40 3.86 -14.57 7.41
N VAL A 41 4.95 -14.57 8.18
CA VAL A 41 4.97 -14.92 9.60
C VAL A 41 5.29 -13.67 10.39
N LYS A 42 4.40 -13.34 11.33
CA LYS A 42 4.54 -12.16 12.17
C LYS A 42 5.84 -12.21 12.97
N VAL A 43 6.62 -11.14 12.85
CA VAL A 43 7.71 -10.79 13.74
C VAL A 43 7.32 -9.52 14.48
N TRP A 44 7.48 -9.53 15.81
CA TRP A 44 7.06 -8.39 16.63
C TRP A 44 7.87 -7.16 16.25
N GLY A 45 7.16 -6.10 15.86
CA GLY A 45 7.71 -4.81 15.48
C GLY A 45 8.41 -4.74 14.12
N GLU A 46 8.19 -5.76 13.28
CA GLU A 46 8.87 -5.94 11.99
C GLU A 46 7.85 -6.47 10.96
N THR A 47 6.55 -6.21 11.17
CA THR A 47 5.51 -6.79 10.31
C THR A 47 4.33 -5.84 10.23
N ARG A 48 3.98 -5.45 9.00
CA ARG A 48 2.79 -4.63 8.73
C ARG A 48 1.51 -5.31 9.18
N ILE A 49 0.48 -4.49 9.37
CA ILE A 49 -0.88 -4.93 9.71
C ILE A 49 -1.40 -5.85 8.59
N PRO A 50 -2.08 -6.98 8.85
CA PRO A 50 -2.67 -7.78 7.77
C PRO A 50 -3.70 -6.96 6.99
N ALA A 51 -3.78 -7.14 5.66
CA ALA A 51 -4.82 -6.52 4.86
C ALA A 51 -6.21 -6.93 5.35
N GLY A 52 -7.18 -6.01 5.31
CA GLY A 52 -8.51 -6.23 5.86
C GLY A 52 -9.15 -4.97 6.44
N THR A 53 -10.40 -5.10 6.87
CA THR A 53 -11.18 -4.03 7.47
C THR A 53 -11.22 -4.17 8.99
N TYR A 54 -10.88 -3.10 9.70
CA TYR A 54 -10.82 -3.05 11.15
C TYR A 54 -11.58 -1.85 11.69
N LYS A 55 -12.14 -2.00 12.89
CA LYS A 55 -12.76 -0.89 13.61
C LYS A 55 -11.69 0.02 14.22
N LEU A 56 -11.99 1.31 14.30
CA LEU A 56 -11.17 2.29 14.99
C LEU A 56 -11.84 2.72 16.30
N LYS A 57 -11.07 2.74 17.38
CA LYS A 57 -11.49 3.29 18.68
C LYS A 57 -10.44 4.22 19.26
N LEU A 58 -10.81 4.97 20.30
CA LEU A 58 -9.86 5.77 21.08
C LEU A 58 -9.39 4.99 22.31
N ARG A 59 -8.08 4.75 22.41
CA ARG A 59 -7.44 4.16 23.59
C ARG A 59 -6.92 5.26 24.53
N LYS A 60 -7.37 5.24 25.78
CA LYS A 60 -7.06 6.27 26.80
C LYS A 60 -6.04 5.82 27.86
N GLU A 61 -5.16 4.90 27.49
CA GLU A 61 -4.17 4.30 28.39
C GLU A 61 -2.88 3.93 27.63
N GLY A 62 -1.83 3.61 28.39
CA GLY A 62 -0.50 3.28 27.86
C GLY A 62 0.40 4.48 27.56
N GLY A 63 1.70 4.22 27.35
CA GLY A 63 2.72 5.26 27.25
C GLY A 63 2.51 6.25 26.09
N PHE A 64 1.94 5.82 24.96
CA PHE A 64 1.57 6.74 23.88
C PHE A 64 0.48 7.72 24.31
N HIS A 65 -0.57 7.24 24.98
CA HIS A 65 -1.63 8.12 25.49
C HIS A 65 -1.06 9.18 26.45
N THR A 66 -0.26 8.77 27.42
CA THR A 66 0.37 9.69 28.39
C THR A 66 1.25 10.74 27.70
N ARG A 67 2.11 10.31 26.76
CA ARG A 67 2.99 11.22 26.03
C ARG A 67 2.20 12.22 25.16
N TYR A 68 1.15 11.75 24.49
CA TYR A 68 0.34 12.60 23.61
C TYR A 68 -0.54 13.56 24.40
N LEU A 69 -1.07 13.12 25.54
CA LEU A 69 -1.80 13.98 26.47
C LEU A 69 -0.89 15.12 26.97
N ALA A 70 0.34 14.80 27.38
CA ALA A 70 1.32 15.81 27.78
C ALA A 70 1.72 16.76 26.64
N LYS A 71 1.85 16.23 25.41
CA LYS A 71 2.30 17.00 24.23
C LYS A 71 1.21 17.92 23.67
N TYR A 72 -0.04 17.47 23.64
CA TYR A 72 -1.13 18.15 22.92
C TYR A 72 -2.24 18.68 23.83
N GLY A 73 -2.25 18.30 25.11
CA GLY A 73 -3.31 18.66 26.06
C GLY A 73 -4.59 17.85 25.87
N ASP A 74 -5.46 17.89 26.88
CA ASP A 74 -6.73 17.17 26.94
C ASP A 74 -7.81 17.76 26.00
N THR A 75 -7.67 19.03 25.61
CA THR A 75 -8.56 19.70 24.65
C THR A 75 -8.42 19.07 23.26
N PHE A 76 -7.20 18.81 22.82
CA PHE A 76 -6.90 18.18 21.55
C PHE A 76 -6.92 16.65 21.65
N HIS A 77 -6.20 16.05 22.60
CA HIS A 77 -6.00 14.60 22.67
C HIS A 77 -7.07 13.90 23.50
N LYS A 78 -7.92 13.11 22.84
CA LYS A 78 -9.01 12.33 23.44
C LYS A 78 -8.69 10.84 23.61
N GLY A 79 -7.47 10.42 23.26
CA GLY A 79 -7.06 9.01 23.18
C GLY A 79 -6.30 8.73 21.90
N MET A 80 -5.51 7.66 21.88
CA MET A 80 -4.82 7.24 20.64
C MET A 80 -5.83 6.56 19.71
N ILE A 81 -5.77 6.85 18.41
CA ILE A 81 -6.51 6.07 17.40
C ILE A 81 -5.93 4.66 17.44
N TRP A 82 -6.78 3.68 17.73
CA TRP A 82 -6.42 2.28 17.93
C TRP A 82 -7.20 1.41 16.95
N VAL A 83 -6.46 0.67 16.11
CA VAL A 83 -6.98 -0.35 15.19
C VAL A 83 -7.34 -1.60 15.99
N GLN A 84 -8.62 -1.95 15.98
CA GLN A 84 -9.17 -3.05 16.79
C GLN A 84 -8.90 -4.42 16.17
N ASP A 85 -8.74 -5.42 17.04
CA ASP A 85 -8.85 -6.84 16.71
C ASP A 85 -7.92 -7.30 15.56
N VAL A 86 -6.73 -6.70 15.48
CA VAL A 86 -5.71 -7.03 14.48
C VAL A 86 -5.10 -8.41 14.79
N PRO A 87 -5.22 -9.42 13.91
CA PRO A 87 -4.78 -10.78 14.20
C PRO A 87 -3.30 -10.88 14.56
N GLY A 88 -3.01 -11.32 15.78
CA GLY A 88 -1.65 -11.50 16.28
C GLY A 88 -0.96 -10.22 16.75
N PHE A 89 -1.61 -9.05 16.70
CA PHE A 89 -1.07 -7.78 17.17
C PHE A 89 -1.88 -7.23 18.34
N GLU A 90 -1.21 -6.48 19.20
CA GLU A 90 -1.85 -5.73 20.27
C GLU A 90 -1.52 -4.25 20.12
N TRP A 91 -2.52 -3.41 20.41
CA TRP A 91 -2.36 -1.95 20.52
C TRP A 91 -1.74 -1.29 19.28
N ILE A 92 -2.25 -1.61 18.09
CA ILE A 92 -1.87 -0.94 16.85
C ILE A 92 -2.42 0.48 16.81
N LEU A 93 -1.55 1.47 16.85
CA LEU A 93 -1.93 2.88 16.93
C LEU A 93 -1.64 3.62 15.63
N TRP A 94 -2.32 4.74 15.41
CA TRP A 94 -1.85 5.75 14.46
C TRP A 94 -1.08 6.81 15.22
N HIS A 95 0.13 7.15 14.77
CA HIS A 95 0.98 8.10 15.49
C HIS A 95 1.96 8.85 14.57
N THR A 96 2.60 9.86 15.15
CA THR A 96 3.71 10.57 14.51
C THR A 96 4.99 9.74 14.60
N GLY A 97 5.79 9.75 13.53
CA GLY A 97 7.11 9.14 13.46
C GLY A 97 7.79 9.59 12.17
N ASN A 98 8.95 9.04 11.85
CA ASN A 98 9.68 9.39 10.62
C ASN A 98 10.22 8.16 9.90
N THR A 99 10.56 7.11 10.65
CA THR A 99 11.10 5.84 10.17
C THR A 99 10.27 4.66 10.69
N ASP A 100 10.44 3.52 10.06
CA ASP A 100 9.92 2.18 10.39
C ASP A 100 10.34 1.70 11.79
N GLU A 101 11.55 2.03 12.25
CA GLU A 101 12.05 1.73 13.61
C GLU A 101 11.13 2.24 14.74
N HIS A 102 10.19 3.13 14.43
CA HIS A 102 9.22 3.68 15.36
C HIS A 102 7.82 3.07 15.28
N THR A 103 7.54 2.17 14.33
CA THR A 103 6.18 1.68 14.13
C THR A 103 5.85 0.58 15.12
N ALA A 104 6.76 -0.37 15.35
CA ALA A 104 6.46 -1.60 16.08
C ALA A 104 5.12 -2.26 15.62
N GLY A 105 4.82 -2.22 14.32
CA GLY A 105 3.56 -2.64 13.70
C GLY A 105 2.44 -1.57 13.64
N CYS A 106 2.68 -0.34 14.13
CA CYS A 106 1.74 0.78 14.07
C CYS A 106 1.74 1.48 12.70
N LEU A 107 0.81 2.41 12.50
CA LEU A 107 0.74 3.25 11.30
C LEU A 107 1.31 4.64 11.56
N ILE A 108 2.35 5.03 10.83
CA ILE A 108 2.88 6.39 10.83
C ILE A 108 2.20 7.21 9.72
N LEU A 109 1.88 8.47 10.01
CA LEU A 109 1.28 9.42 9.06
C LEU A 109 2.28 10.52 8.69
N GLY A 110 2.22 11.05 7.46
CA GLY A 110 2.96 12.24 7.08
C GLY A 110 2.54 12.90 5.77
N ASN A 111 3.14 14.06 5.48
CA ASN A 111 2.83 14.85 4.29
C ASN A 111 3.81 14.63 3.13
N THR A 112 4.94 13.97 3.39
CA THR A 112 5.88 13.55 2.35
C THR A 112 6.34 12.13 2.62
N GLN A 113 6.75 11.44 1.55
CA GLN A 113 7.25 10.06 1.59
C GLN A 113 8.39 9.90 0.61
N THR A 114 9.47 9.24 1.04
CA THR A 114 10.58 8.86 0.17
C THR A 114 10.31 7.48 -0.43
N ASN A 115 10.68 7.29 -1.69
CA ASN A 115 10.58 6.00 -2.36
C ASN A 115 11.44 4.94 -1.64
N ASN A 116 10.77 4.00 -0.96
CA ASN A 116 11.36 2.92 -0.18
C ASN A 116 11.96 1.78 -1.02
N ARG A 117 11.96 1.89 -2.36
CA ARG A 117 12.72 1.02 -3.27
C ARG A 117 14.12 1.57 -3.56
N ILE A 118 14.36 2.85 -3.25
CA ILE A 118 15.65 3.53 -3.48
C ILE A 118 16.36 3.79 -2.15
N ALA A 119 15.65 4.39 -1.19
CA ALA A 119 16.12 4.50 0.18
C ALA A 119 15.69 3.23 0.93
N LYS A 120 16.65 2.56 1.56
CA LYS A 120 16.46 1.25 2.19
C LYS A 120 15.38 1.27 3.27
N ASP A 121 15.46 2.29 4.13
CA ASP A 121 14.57 2.47 5.26
C ASP A 121 13.59 3.58 4.84
N GLY A 122 12.33 3.21 4.57
CA GLY A 122 11.31 4.16 4.10
C GLY A 122 11.23 5.38 5.02
N PHE A 123 11.02 6.57 4.45
CA PHE A 123 10.99 7.80 5.24
C PHE A 123 9.67 8.55 5.04
N ILE A 124 9.10 9.02 6.15
CA ILE A 124 8.00 9.95 6.17
C ILE A 124 8.42 11.30 6.78
N GLY A 125 8.07 12.39 6.08
CA GLY A 125 8.25 13.76 6.55
C GLY A 125 6.96 14.42 7.04
N SER A 126 7.13 15.45 7.88
CA SER A 126 6.04 16.29 8.42
C SER A 126 4.91 15.52 9.11
N SER A 127 5.27 14.48 9.87
CA SER A 127 4.30 13.59 10.52
C SER A 127 3.44 14.25 11.59
N VAL A 128 3.99 15.23 12.31
CA VAL A 128 3.24 16.00 13.31
C VAL A 128 2.10 16.78 12.66
N ASP A 129 2.34 17.41 11.52
CA ASP A 129 1.32 18.20 10.83
C ASP A 129 0.26 17.31 10.19
N ALA A 130 0.68 16.21 9.57
CA ALA A 130 -0.24 15.19 9.07
C ALA A 130 -1.13 14.62 10.19
N TYR A 131 -0.54 14.28 11.34
CA TYR A 131 -1.31 13.80 12.49
C TYR A 131 -2.30 14.86 13.00
N LYS A 132 -1.87 16.12 13.11
CA LYS A 132 -2.77 17.22 13.52
C LYS A 132 -3.90 17.47 12.53
N PHE A 133 -3.69 17.17 11.25
CA PHE A 133 -4.72 17.23 10.23
C PHE A 133 -5.67 16.02 10.34
N VAL A 134 -5.16 14.80 10.40
CA VAL A 134 -5.97 13.56 10.38
C VAL A 134 -6.72 13.34 11.70
N TYR A 135 -6.02 13.44 12.82
CA TYR A 135 -6.51 13.00 14.13
C TYR A 135 -7.87 13.60 14.54
N PRO A 136 -8.09 14.93 14.44
CA PRO A 136 -9.36 15.52 14.88
C PRO A 136 -10.58 14.99 14.11
N ARG A 137 -10.40 14.64 12.83
CA ARG A 137 -11.49 14.11 11.98
C ARG A 137 -11.93 12.73 12.47
N VAL A 138 -10.96 11.84 12.67
CA VAL A 138 -11.21 10.47 13.16
C VAL A 138 -11.75 10.51 14.59
N ALA A 139 -11.14 11.29 15.47
CA ALA A 139 -11.55 11.38 16.87
C ALA A 139 -12.96 11.95 17.02
N ALA A 140 -13.31 13.01 16.27
CA ALA A 140 -14.65 13.59 16.30
C ALA A 140 -15.73 12.59 15.83
N ALA A 141 -15.42 11.79 14.80
CA ALA A 141 -16.34 10.76 14.32
C ALA A 141 -16.59 9.66 15.37
N ILE A 142 -15.52 9.20 16.04
CA ILE A 142 -15.64 8.22 17.13
C ILE A 142 -16.42 8.82 18.31
N ASP A 143 -16.11 10.04 18.73
CA ASP A 143 -16.79 10.71 19.85
C ASP A 143 -18.27 10.99 19.55
N ALA A 144 -18.63 11.20 18.28
CA ALA A 144 -20.01 11.32 17.82
C ALA A 144 -20.77 9.98 17.79
N GLY A 145 -20.12 8.86 18.17
CA GLY A 145 -20.72 7.53 18.19
C GLY A 145 -20.90 6.91 16.80
N LEU A 146 -20.21 7.44 15.79
CA LEU A 146 -20.24 6.84 14.46
C LEU A 146 -19.45 5.53 14.46
N ASP A 147 -19.91 4.58 13.65
CA ASP A 147 -19.11 3.40 13.35
C ASP A 147 -17.96 3.79 12.42
N VAL A 148 -16.73 3.72 12.92
CA VAL A 148 -15.51 4.14 12.20
C VAL A 148 -14.64 2.93 11.89
N GLU A 149 -14.29 2.76 10.63
CA GLU A 149 -13.48 1.65 10.15
C GLU A 149 -12.38 2.11 9.20
N VAL A 150 -11.28 1.34 9.17
CA VAL A 150 -10.22 1.47 8.17
C VAL A 150 -10.06 0.15 7.43
N THR A 151 -9.91 0.20 6.11
CA THR A 151 -9.53 -0.95 5.29
C THR A 151 -8.10 -0.78 4.80
N TYR A 152 -7.24 -1.75 5.11
CA TYR A 152 -5.90 -1.86 4.55
C TYR A 152 -5.97 -2.68 3.26
N ILE A 153 -5.54 -2.08 2.15
CA ILE A 153 -5.66 -2.65 0.81
C ILE A 153 -4.27 -2.72 0.17
N ASP A 154 -3.90 -3.92 -0.25
CA ASP A 154 -2.62 -4.20 -0.91
C ASP A 154 -2.75 -3.91 -2.41
N TYR A 155 -2.15 -2.79 -2.84
CA TYR A 155 -1.94 -2.41 -4.26
C TYR A 155 -0.46 -2.42 -4.63
N ASP A 156 0.38 -2.87 -3.72
CA ASP A 156 1.81 -3.04 -3.87
C ASP A 156 2.13 -4.25 -4.76
N GLY A 157 3.17 -4.11 -5.57
CA GLY A 157 3.68 -5.17 -6.43
C GLY A 157 5.13 -4.94 -6.79
N ASP A 158 5.76 -5.92 -7.42
CA ASP A 158 7.18 -5.83 -7.78
C ASP A 158 7.38 -5.01 -9.05
N VAL A 159 8.51 -4.29 -9.11
CA VAL A 159 8.96 -3.68 -10.37
C VAL A 159 9.35 -4.83 -11.29
N LYS A 160 8.67 -4.95 -12.42
CA LYS A 160 9.02 -5.94 -13.44
C LYS A 160 10.37 -5.59 -14.05
N GLU A 161 11.28 -6.56 -14.06
CA GLU A 161 12.50 -6.49 -14.87
C GLU A 161 12.12 -6.50 -16.35
N ILE A 162 12.41 -5.39 -17.06
CA ILE A 162 12.16 -5.31 -18.50
C ILE A 162 13.31 -6.02 -19.19
N SER A 163 13.04 -7.22 -19.70
CA SER A 163 13.97 -7.95 -20.56
C SER A 163 13.57 -7.79 -22.02
N ASN A 164 14.52 -7.47 -22.89
CA ASN A 164 14.34 -7.53 -24.35
C ASN A 164 14.40 -8.96 -24.89
N LYS A 165 14.48 -9.97 -24.02
CA LYS A 165 14.31 -11.37 -24.43
C LYS A 165 12.83 -11.56 -24.77
N SER A 166 12.54 -12.26 -25.87
CA SER A 166 11.16 -12.58 -26.24
C SER A 166 10.49 -13.35 -25.09
N THR A 167 9.50 -12.72 -24.47
CA THR A 167 8.61 -13.27 -23.45
C THR A 167 7.16 -13.06 -23.90
N ASP A 168 6.19 -13.67 -23.23
CA ASP A 168 4.76 -13.54 -23.58
C ASP A 168 4.27 -12.08 -23.55
N ASP A 169 4.87 -11.22 -22.70
CA ASP A 169 4.54 -9.79 -22.55
C ASP A 169 5.17 -8.91 -23.65
N VAL A 170 6.16 -9.41 -24.42
CA VAL A 170 6.89 -8.67 -25.46
C VAL A 170 7.02 -9.52 -26.72
N ILE A 171 5.98 -9.48 -27.56
CA ILE A 171 6.06 -10.00 -28.91
C ILE A 171 6.74 -8.95 -29.79
N LEU A 172 7.97 -9.23 -30.22
CA LEU A 172 8.67 -8.41 -31.21
C LEU A 172 7.93 -8.50 -32.54
N THR A 173 7.48 -7.35 -33.07
CA THR A 173 6.76 -7.26 -34.35
C THR A 173 7.52 -7.94 -35.49
N SER A 174 8.86 -7.89 -35.47
CA SER A 174 9.71 -8.60 -36.43
C SER A 174 9.51 -10.12 -36.41
N THR A 175 9.46 -10.73 -35.22
CA THR A 175 9.25 -12.18 -35.06
C THR A 175 7.86 -12.62 -35.56
N VAL A 176 6.85 -11.75 -35.45
CA VAL A 176 5.52 -12.00 -36.01
C VAL A 176 5.55 -11.93 -37.53
N ILE A 177 6.23 -10.91 -38.09
CA ILE A 177 6.39 -10.74 -39.54
C ILE A 177 7.13 -11.92 -40.16
N ASP A 178 8.18 -12.42 -39.50
CA ASP A 178 8.96 -13.56 -39.97
C ASP A 178 8.10 -14.83 -40.03
N LYS A 179 7.37 -15.15 -38.95
CA LYS A 179 6.45 -16.30 -38.91
C LYS A 179 5.31 -16.20 -39.92
N LEU A 180 4.76 -15.00 -40.12
CA LEU A 180 3.72 -14.78 -41.14
C LEU A 180 4.26 -15.00 -42.55
N SER A 181 5.50 -14.60 -42.80
CA SER A 181 6.18 -14.81 -44.09
C SER A 181 6.42 -16.30 -44.34
N GLU A 182 6.84 -17.05 -43.32
CA GLU A 182 7.02 -18.50 -43.37
C GLU A 182 5.70 -19.23 -43.67
N ILE A 183 4.62 -18.90 -42.95
CA ILE A 183 3.27 -19.46 -43.18
C ILE A 183 2.79 -19.15 -44.60
N SER A 184 2.99 -17.92 -45.09
CA SER A 184 2.62 -17.52 -46.45
C SER A 184 3.33 -18.38 -47.50
N GLY A 185 4.62 -18.65 -47.29
CA GLY A 185 5.41 -19.54 -48.15
C GLY A 185 4.88 -20.98 -48.16
N GLU A 186 4.59 -21.54 -46.98
CA GLU A 186 4.03 -22.90 -46.87
C GLU A 186 2.68 -23.04 -47.59
N ILE A 187 1.81 -22.03 -47.47
CA ILE A 187 0.50 -21.98 -48.15
C ILE A 187 0.68 -21.97 -49.68
N GLN A 188 1.62 -21.18 -50.20
CA GLN A 188 1.91 -21.16 -51.64
C GLN A 188 2.38 -22.53 -52.13
N VAL A 189 3.26 -23.19 -51.37
CA VAL A 189 3.75 -24.54 -51.68
C VAL A 189 2.63 -25.56 -51.67
N MET A 190 1.73 -25.50 -50.69
CA MET A 190 0.55 -26.37 -50.65
C MET A 190 -0.38 -26.12 -51.85
N SER A 191 -0.69 -24.85 -52.16
CA SER A 191 -1.56 -24.48 -53.27
C SER A 191 -1.02 -25.01 -54.60
N ALA A 192 0.28 -24.87 -54.87
CA ALA A 192 0.84 -25.36 -56.12
C ALA A 192 0.87 -26.89 -56.21
N LYS A 193 1.09 -27.59 -55.10
CA LYS A 193 0.97 -29.06 -55.03
C LYS A 193 -0.45 -29.53 -55.33
N LEU A 194 -1.46 -28.81 -54.82
CA LEU A 194 -2.88 -29.07 -55.12
C LEU A 194 -3.23 -28.80 -56.59
N ASP A 195 -2.63 -27.77 -57.20
CA ASP A 195 -2.84 -27.41 -58.61
C ASP A 195 -1.92 -28.19 -59.59
N GLY A 196 -1.12 -29.14 -59.09
CA GLY A 196 -0.21 -29.96 -59.90
C GLY A 196 0.96 -29.21 -60.53
N ARG A 197 1.31 -28.01 -60.04
CA ARG A 197 2.44 -27.20 -60.53
C ARG A 197 3.66 -27.37 -59.61
N LYS A 198 4.84 -27.66 -60.19
CA LYS A 198 6.12 -27.58 -59.47
C LYS A 198 6.49 -26.11 -59.26
N ILE A 199 6.85 -25.76 -58.03
CA ILE A 199 7.49 -24.47 -57.72
C ILE A 199 8.99 -24.77 -57.60
N ASP A 200 9.79 -24.09 -58.41
CA ASP A 200 11.26 -24.04 -58.31
C ASP A 200 11.69 -22.86 -57.44
#